data_AF-A0A817J8Q1-F1
#
_entry.id   AF-A0A817J8Q1-F1
#
_cell.length_a   1.000
_cell.length_b   1.000
_cell.length_c   1.000
_cell.angle_alpha   90.00
_cell.angle_beta   90.00
_cell.angle_gamma   90.00
#
_symmetry.space_group_name_H-M   'P 1'
#
loop_
_entity.id
_entity.type
_entity.pdbx_description
1 polymer ?
#
loop_
_entity_poly.entity_id
_entity_poly.type
_entity_poly.pdbx_seq_one_letter_code
_entity_poly.pdbx_strand_id
1 'polypeptide(L)'
;MWLGAARGVMRFDMNSTDINAWRVFNSPRYMPNRESKVDVSSLVVLSRARDAPPSLGSAAVAVTSKGLAVIRFEMWTLAQKAKYFQTFLDQPGRHGKYGLVSRCAMSSWGDSRTCVKGPADSDTLWTSIYLASQIFRYAVTQDPEVKAEAWKHFEALEMLNRVTGSVV
;
A
#
# COMPACT_ATOMS: atom_id res chain seq x y z
N MET A 1 11.26 20.04 -10.87
CA MET A 1 11.33 21.04 -9.78
C MET A 1 10.53 20.55 -8.58
N TRP A 2 10.96 20.88 -7.35
CA TRP A 2 10.23 20.60 -6.13
C TRP A 2 9.93 21.89 -5.37
N LEU A 3 8.76 21.98 -4.75
CA LEU A 3 8.30 23.13 -3.98
C LEU A 3 7.76 22.68 -2.63
N GLY A 4 8.11 23.39 -1.55
CA GLY A 4 7.51 23.25 -0.23
C GLY A 4 6.39 24.28 -0.03
N ALA A 5 5.34 23.89 0.70
CA ALA A 5 4.20 24.74 1.01
C ALA A 5 3.69 24.48 2.44
N ALA A 6 2.76 25.32 2.91
CA ALA A 6 2.15 25.18 4.23
C ALA A 6 1.46 23.81 4.46
N ARG A 7 1.08 23.11 3.38
CA ARG A 7 0.31 21.86 3.43
C ARG A 7 1.08 20.64 2.91
N GLY A 8 2.37 20.74 2.64
CA GLY A 8 3.19 19.64 2.13
C GLY A 8 4.07 20.06 0.97
N VAL A 9 4.34 19.14 0.05
CA VAL A 9 5.26 19.41 -1.08
C VAL A 9 4.62 19.09 -2.42
N MET A 10 5.15 19.72 -3.46
CA MET A 10 4.72 19.54 -4.84
C MET A 10 5.93 19.26 -5.72
N ARG A 11 5.78 18.36 -6.69
CA ARG A 11 6.79 18.10 -7.72
C ARG A 11 6.22 18.47 -9.08
N PHE A 12 6.97 19.27 -9.83
CA PHE A 12 6.73 19.52 -11.25
C PHE A 12 7.74 18.75 -12.09
N ASP A 13 7.26 17.96 -13.04
CA ASP A 13 8.06 17.30 -14.06
C ASP A 13 8.13 18.16 -15.32
N MET A 14 9.26 18.84 -15.51
CA MET A 14 9.48 19.78 -16.61
C MET A 14 9.50 19.10 -17.98
N ASN A 15 9.70 17.78 -18.03
CA ASN A 15 9.76 17.02 -19.27
C ASN A 15 8.40 16.41 -19.64
N SER A 16 7.40 16.55 -18.77
CA SER A 16 6.07 15.98 -19.00
C SER A 16 5.15 17.00 -19.67
N THR A 17 4.49 16.58 -20.73
CA THR A 17 3.40 17.33 -21.40
C THR A 17 2.02 16.90 -20.90
N ASP A 18 1.97 15.99 -19.92
CA ASP A 18 0.74 15.43 -19.35
C ASP A 18 0.12 16.39 -18.33
N ILE A 19 -1.20 16.35 -18.15
CA ILE A 19 -1.91 17.05 -17.07
C ILE A 19 -1.35 16.69 -15.68
N ASN A 20 -0.73 15.52 -15.55
CA ASN A 20 -0.05 15.01 -14.37
C ASN A 20 1.41 15.48 -14.22
N ALA A 21 1.84 16.49 -14.98
CA ALA A 21 3.15 17.12 -14.81
C ALA A 21 3.35 17.65 -13.38
N TRP A 22 2.26 18.05 -12.71
CA TRP A 22 2.26 18.34 -11.27
C TRP A 22 1.81 17.14 -10.45
N ARG A 23 2.53 16.87 -9.36
CA ARG A 23 2.13 15.92 -8.31
C ARG A 23 2.18 16.58 -6.96
N VAL A 24 1.10 16.43 -6.19
CA VAL A 24 0.96 17.01 -4.85
C VAL A 24 1.03 15.92 -3.79
N PHE A 25 1.79 16.21 -2.74
CA PHE A 25 2.01 15.32 -1.61
C PHE A 25 1.66 16.05 -0.32
N ASN A 26 0.37 16.02 0.06
CA ASN A 26 -0.17 16.78 1.20
C ASN A 26 -0.91 15.92 2.23
N SER A 27 -1.09 14.62 1.97
CA SER A 27 -1.88 13.75 2.81
C SER A 27 -1.04 13.07 3.90
N PRO A 28 -1.68 12.44 4.90
CA PRO A 28 -1.00 11.68 5.95
C PRO A 28 -0.19 10.47 5.43
N ARG A 29 -0.28 10.16 4.13
CA ARG A 29 0.59 9.16 3.47
C ARG A 29 2.00 9.70 3.25
N TYR A 30 2.12 11.00 3.00
CA TYR A 30 3.37 11.64 2.59
C TYR A 30 3.93 12.58 3.66
N MET A 31 3.08 13.08 4.55
CA MET A 31 3.44 14.00 5.62
C MET A 31 3.47 13.31 6.98
N PRO A 32 4.34 13.75 7.92
CA PRO A 32 4.57 13.07 9.19
C PRO A 32 3.47 13.32 10.24
N ASN A 33 2.26 13.69 9.83
CA ASN A 33 1.12 13.89 10.72
C ASN A 33 -0.23 13.75 9.97
N ARG A 34 -1.35 13.80 10.71
CA ARG A 34 -2.73 13.80 10.18
C ARG A 34 -3.27 15.19 9.82
N GLU A 35 -2.62 16.24 10.27
CA GLU A 35 -3.07 17.61 10.08
C GLU A 35 -2.86 18.06 8.63
N SER A 36 -3.73 18.95 8.16
CA SER A 36 -3.63 19.49 6.80
C SER A 36 -2.51 20.53 6.66
N LYS A 37 -2.03 21.09 7.77
CA LYS A 37 -0.98 22.12 7.83
C LYS A 37 0.27 21.55 8.50
N VAL A 38 1.38 21.61 7.79
CA VAL A 38 2.66 21.03 8.20
C VAL A 38 3.80 22.02 8.14
N ASP A 39 3.64 23.13 7.41
CA ASP A 39 4.63 24.21 7.25
C ASP A 39 6.03 23.69 6.88
N VAL A 40 6.24 23.45 5.58
CA VAL A 40 7.55 23.04 5.06
C VAL A 40 8.51 24.23 5.16
N SER A 41 9.49 24.14 6.06
CA SER A 41 10.48 25.20 6.31
C SER A 41 11.76 25.03 5.48
N SER A 42 12.07 23.80 5.06
CA SER A 42 13.25 23.51 4.26
C SER A 42 13.04 22.27 3.40
N LEU A 43 13.69 22.24 2.25
CA LEU A 43 13.56 21.16 1.26
C LEU A 43 14.93 20.82 0.68
N VAL A 44 15.32 19.56 0.78
CA VAL A 44 16.52 19.01 0.14
C VAL A 44 16.07 18.09 -0.98
N VAL A 45 16.58 18.33 -2.19
CA VAL A 45 16.31 17.46 -3.34
C VAL A 45 17.52 16.57 -3.56
N LEU A 46 17.30 15.27 -3.50
CA LEU A 46 18.31 14.27 -3.83
C LEU A 46 18.20 13.95 -5.31
N SER A 47 19.30 14.14 -6.03
CA SER A 47 19.37 13.78 -7.44
C SER A 47 19.13 12.28 -7.59
N ARG A 48 18.51 11.93 -8.71
CA ARG A 48 18.33 10.55 -9.13
C ARG A 48 19.71 9.91 -9.32
N ALA A 49 19.84 8.62 -8.94
CA ALA A 49 21.05 7.86 -9.24
C ALA A 49 21.35 7.90 -10.75
N ARG A 50 22.64 7.97 -11.13
CA ARG A 50 23.06 8.20 -12.53
C ARG A 50 22.54 7.11 -13.48
N ASP A 51 22.50 5.88 -12.98
CA ASP A 51 22.14 4.63 -13.64
C ASP A 51 20.63 4.30 -13.57
N ALA A 52 19.83 5.09 -12.85
CA ALA A 52 18.39 4.85 -12.78
C ALA A 52 17.71 5.06 -14.15
N PRO A 53 16.49 4.53 -14.38
CA PRO A 53 15.68 4.84 -15.56
C PRO A 53 15.24 6.32 -15.58
N PRO A 54 15.17 6.99 -16.75
CA PRO A 54 14.75 8.40 -16.85
C PRO A 54 13.37 8.70 -16.24
N SER A 55 12.51 7.69 -16.20
CA SER A 55 11.19 7.74 -15.58
C SER A 55 11.21 7.84 -14.05
N LEU A 56 12.34 7.54 -13.40
CA LEU A 56 12.48 7.64 -11.95
C LEU A 56 12.68 9.10 -11.56
N GLY A 57 11.72 9.68 -10.83
CA GLY A 57 11.83 11.06 -10.34
C GLY A 57 12.94 11.24 -9.29
N SER A 58 13.41 12.48 -9.12
CA SER A 58 14.26 12.84 -7.97
C SER A 58 13.51 12.64 -6.65
N ALA A 59 14.23 12.40 -5.56
CA ALA A 59 13.66 12.31 -4.22
C ALA A 59 13.73 13.66 -3.49
N ALA A 60 12.88 13.86 -2.49
CA ALA A 60 12.86 15.05 -1.66
C ALA A 60 12.79 14.70 -0.18
N VAL A 61 13.53 15.45 0.63
CA VAL A 61 13.44 15.44 2.09
C VAL A 61 12.94 16.81 2.52
N ALA A 62 11.76 16.85 3.12
CA ALA A 62 11.13 18.07 3.61
C ALA A 62 11.22 18.13 5.13
N VAL A 63 11.74 19.25 5.64
CA VAL A 63 11.66 19.61 7.05
C VAL A 63 10.34 20.34 7.25
N THR A 64 9.51 19.81 8.15
CA THR A 64 8.19 20.36 8.47
C THR A 64 8.10 20.67 9.96
N SER A 65 7.17 21.52 10.36
CA SER A 65 6.86 21.77 11.78
C SER A 65 6.41 20.51 12.55
N LYS A 66 6.12 19.41 11.86
CA LYS A 66 5.61 18.15 12.43
C LYS A 66 6.58 16.97 12.27
N GLY A 67 7.82 17.22 11.81
CA GLY A 67 8.84 16.20 11.58
C GLY A 67 9.35 16.18 10.13
N LEU A 68 10.01 15.08 9.76
CA LEU A 68 10.59 14.90 8.41
C LEU A 68 9.65 14.11 7.50
N ALA A 69 9.47 14.60 6.27
CA ALA A 69 8.85 13.84 5.17
C ALA A 69 9.92 13.45 4.15
N VAL A 70 10.02 12.15 3.84
CA VAL A 70 10.91 11.62 2.82
C VAL A 70 10.07 11.07 1.68
N ILE A 71 10.14 11.73 0.53
CA ILE A 71 9.41 11.32 -0.67
C ILE A 71 10.41 10.81 -1.70
N ARG A 72 10.27 9.53 -2.03
CA ARG A 72 11.12 8.84 -3.01
C ARG A 72 10.27 8.10 -4.01
N PHE A 73 10.79 7.99 -5.22
CA PHE A 73 10.24 7.14 -6.25
C PHE A 73 11.05 5.87 -6.31
N GLU A 74 10.37 4.74 -6.39
CA GLU A 74 10.99 3.42 -6.52
C GLU A 74 10.41 2.75 -7.76
N MET A 75 11.27 2.10 -8.54
CA MET A 75 10.83 1.20 -9.60
C MET A 75 10.54 -0.18 -8.99
N TRP A 76 9.41 -0.75 -9.35
CA TRP A 76 9.00 -2.08 -8.92
C TRP A 76 8.55 -2.87 -10.15
N THR A 77 9.04 -4.10 -10.29
CA THR A 77 8.37 -5.07 -11.16
C THR A 77 7.05 -5.50 -10.51
N LEU A 78 6.09 -5.98 -11.31
CA LEU A 78 4.85 -6.53 -10.76
C LEU A 78 5.12 -7.67 -9.78
N ALA A 79 6.13 -8.52 -10.06
CA ALA A 79 6.54 -9.62 -9.19
C ALA A 79 7.10 -9.11 -7.85
N GLN A 80 7.97 -8.09 -7.85
CA GLN A 80 8.46 -7.47 -6.62
C GLN A 80 7.29 -6.89 -5.81
N LYS A 81 6.37 -6.18 -6.48
CA LYS A 81 5.24 -5.53 -5.81
C LYS A 81 4.30 -6.56 -5.19
N ALA A 82 3.99 -7.62 -5.93
CA ALA A 82 3.22 -8.75 -5.43
C ALA A 82 3.89 -9.38 -4.20
N LYS A 83 5.20 -9.67 -4.28
CA LYS A 83 5.96 -10.24 -3.15
C LYS A 83 5.89 -9.37 -1.90
N TYR A 84 6.06 -8.05 -2.03
CA TYR A 84 5.99 -7.14 -0.89
C TYR A 84 4.63 -7.15 -0.19
N PHE A 85 3.53 -7.05 -0.95
CA PHE A 85 2.19 -7.10 -0.36
C PHE A 85 1.84 -8.48 0.19
N GLN A 86 2.31 -9.54 -0.46
CA GLN A 86 2.16 -10.91 0.01
C GLN A 86 2.85 -11.09 1.38
N THR A 87 4.13 -10.73 1.49
CA THR A 87 4.86 -10.76 2.76
C THR A 87 4.19 -9.91 3.85
N PHE A 88 3.61 -8.77 3.49
CA PHE A 88 2.87 -7.94 4.45
C PHE A 88 1.56 -8.59 4.93
N LEU A 89 0.87 -9.35 4.08
CA LEU A 89 -0.35 -10.08 4.46
C LEU A 89 -0.04 -11.34 5.28
N ASP A 90 1.03 -12.06 4.95
CA ASP A 90 1.44 -13.33 5.56
C ASP A 90 2.04 -13.18 6.96
N GLN A 91 2.38 -11.94 7.35
CA GLN A 91 2.91 -11.67 8.69
C GLN A 91 1.97 -12.21 9.78
N PRO A 92 2.48 -13.06 10.70
CA PRO A 92 1.68 -13.63 11.77
C PRO A 92 0.96 -12.58 12.60
N GLY A 93 -0.30 -12.86 12.95
CA GLY A 93 -1.12 -11.96 13.77
C GLY A 93 -1.77 -10.80 13.01
N ARG A 94 -1.55 -10.65 11.70
CA ARG A 94 -2.18 -9.59 10.90
C ARG A 94 -3.55 -9.98 10.36
N HIS A 95 -3.74 -9.84 9.04
CA HIS A 95 -5.02 -9.94 8.35
C HIS A 95 -5.55 -11.38 8.33
N GLY A 96 -4.68 -12.40 8.44
CA GLY A 96 -5.11 -13.80 8.52
C GLY A 96 -5.97 -14.09 9.74
N LYS A 97 -7.12 -14.74 9.52
CA LYS A 97 -8.05 -15.22 10.55
C LYS A 97 -8.84 -16.43 10.03
N TYR A 98 -8.55 -17.64 10.52
CA TYR A 98 -9.27 -18.87 10.14
C TYR A 98 -9.37 -19.13 8.63
N GLY A 99 -8.29 -18.87 7.88
CA GLY A 99 -8.31 -18.98 6.41
C GLY A 99 -9.04 -17.84 5.70
N LEU A 100 -9.54 -16.83 6.42
CA LEU A 100 -10.08 -15.58 5.88
C LEU A 100 -9.08 -14.45 6.02
N VAL A 101 -9.31 -13.37 5.25
CA VAL A 101 -8.58 -12.10 5.32
C VAL A 101 -9.47 -11.07 5.99
N SER A 102 -9.12 -10.66 7.21
CA SER A 102 -9.84 -9.65 7.98
C SER A 102 -9.28 -8.25 7.78
N ARG A 103 -10.16 -7.25 7.91
CA ARG A 103 -9.72 -5.86 8.13
C ARG A 103 -9.02 -5.73 9.48
N CYS A 104 -8.00 -4.88 9.55
CA CYS A 104 -7.46 -4.41 10.81
C CYS A 104 -7.15 -2.92 10.80
N ALA A 105 -7.08 -2.33 11.99
CA ALA A 105 -6.65 -0.96 12.22
C ALA A 105 -5.23 -0.94 12.78
N MET A 106 -4.52 0.17 12.57
CA MET A 106 -3.29 0.44 13.29
C MET A 106 -3.63 0.85 14.73
N SER A 107 -2.86 0.40 15.72
CA SER A 107 -3.08 0.75 17.13
C SER A 107 -2.81 2.24 17.41
N SER A 108 -1.96 2.85 16.61
CA SER A 108 -1.66 4.27 16.61
C SER A 108 -1.56 4.77 15.17
N TRP A 109 -1.69 6.09 14.97
CA TRP A 109 -1.58 6.62 13.62
C TRP A 109 -0.19 6.38 13.02
N GLY A 110 -0.15 5.88 11.78
CA GLY A 110 1.07 5.73 11.02
C GLY A 110 1.88 4.47 11.37
N ASP A 111 1.55 3.76 12.45
CA ASP A 111 2.24 2.53 12.82
C ASP A 111 1.72 1.31 12.03
N SER A 112 2.18 1.20 10.79
CA SER A 112 1.83 0.10 9.88
C SER A 112 2.29 -1.27 10.35
N ARG A 113 3.16 -1.36 11.35
CA ARG A 113 3.62 -2.62 11.95
C ARG A 113 2.51 -3.30 12.76
N THR A 114 1.48 -2.54 13.13
CA THR A 114 0.37 -3.02 13.96
C THR A 114 -0.84 -3.39 13.11
N CYS A 115 -1.65 -4.31 13.62
CA CYS A 115 -2.86 -4.81 12.96
C CYS A 115 -3.84 -5.30 14.05
N VAL A 116 -4.61 -4.37 14.60
CA VAL A 116 -5.64 -4.65 15.61
C VAL A 116 -6.92 -5.02 14.87
N LYS A 117 -7.32 -6.29 14.97
CA LYS A 117 -8.58 -6.79 14.41
C LYS A 117 -9.74 -6.36 15.30
N GLY A 118 -10.73 -5.71 14.71
CA GLY A 118 -11.98 -5.32 15.39
C GLY A 118 -13.11 -6.32 15.14
N PRO A 119 -14.29 -6.09 15.75
CA PRO A 119 -15.49 -6.79 15.34
C PRO A 119 -15.82 -6.46 13.88
N ALA A 120 -16.15 -7.48 13.09
CA ALA A 120 -16.60 -7.37 11.71
C ALA A 120 -17.79 -8.32 11.54
N ASP A 121 -18.78 -7.88 10.77
CA ASP A 121 -19.96 -8.65 10.38
C ASP A 121 -19.59 -9.82 9.46
N SER A 122 -18.65 -9.61 8.53
CA SER A 122 -18.02 -10.68 7.75
C SER A 122 -16.66 -10.27 7.21
N ASP A 123 -15.81 -11.27 6.94
CA ASP A 123 -14.52 -11.10 6.26
C ASP A 123 -14.59 -11.54 4.79
N THR A 124 -15.81 -11.71 4.24
CA THR A 124 -16.05 -12.25 2.89
C THR A 124 -15.50 -11.37 1.78
N LEU A 125 -15.76 -10.06 1.86
CA LEU A 125 -15.35 -9.09 0.83
C LEU A 125 -13.82 -9.05 0.67
N TRP A 126 -13.08 -8.95 1.77
CA TRP A 126 -11.62 -8.88 1.72
C TRP A 126 -11.03 -10.20 1.26
N THR A 127 -11.59 -11.31 1.73
CA THR A 127 -11.14 -12.65 1.33
C THR A 127 -11.39 -12.91 -0.15
N SER A 128 -12.53 -12.52 -0.70
CA SER A 128 -12.83 -12.73 -2.13
C SER A 128 -11.93 -11.92 -3.05
N ILE A 129 -11.62 -10.67 -2.68
CA ILE A 129 -10.65 -9.83 -3.42
C ILE A 129 -9.25 -10.43 -3.35
N TYR A 130 -8.82 -10.90 -2.18
CA TYR A 130 -7.52 -11.55 -2.04
C TYR A 130 -7.45 -12.87 -2.83
N LEU A 131 -8.49 -13.70 -2.76
CA LEU A 131 -8.61 -14.92 -3.55
C LEU A 131 -8.49 -14.63 -5.05
N ALA A 132 -9.22 -13.65 -5.57
CA ALA A 132 -9.12 -13.23 -6.97
C ALA A 132 -7.68 -12.83 -7.35
N SER A 133 -6.97 -12.13 -6.46
CA SER A 133 -5.57 -11.79 -6.68
C SER A 133 -4.66 -13.00 -6.81
N GLN A 134 -4.88 -14.06 -6.01
CA GLN A 134 -4.11 -15.30 -6.10
C GLN A 134 -4.46 -16.09 -7.36
N ILE A 135 -5.73 -16.09 -7.80
CA ILE A 135 -6.15 -16.71 -9.06
C ILE A 135 -5.43 -16.07 -10.25
N PHE A 136 -5.42 -14.72 -10.33
CA PHE A 136 -4.70 -14.01 -11.39
C PHE A 136 -3.19 -14.24 -11.32
N ARG A 137 -2.61 -14.27 -10.11
CA ARG A 137 -1.19 -14.58 -9.92
C ARG A 137 -0.87 -15.99 -10.41
N TYR A 138 -1.68 -16.99 -10.06
CA TYR A 138 -1.49 -18.37 -10.49
C TYR A 138 -1.60 -18.51 -12.01
N ALA A 139 -2.57 -17.85 -12.64
CA ALA A 139 -2.74 -17.89 -14.10
C ALA A 139 -1.44 -17.52 -14.85
N VAL A 140 -0.69 -16.54 -14.34
CA VAL A 140 0.58 -16.09 -14.94
C VAL A 140 1.79 -16.91 -14.48
N THR A 141 1.84 -17.32 -13.22
CA THR A 141 3.05 -17.93 -12.62
C THR A 141 3.05 -19.45 -12.63
N GLN A 142 1.86 -20.08 -12.67
CA GLN A 142 1.64 -21.53 -12.50
C GLN A 142 2.29 -22.10 -11.22
N ASP A 143 2.48 -21.25 -10.20
CA ASP A 143 3.13 -21.61 -8.95
C ASP A 143 2.19 -22.45 -8.05
N PRO A 144 2.56 -23.71 -7.71
CA PRO A 144 1.71 -24.57 -6.90
C PRO A 144 1.43 -24.03 -5.49
N GLU A 145 2.33 -23.23 -4.91
CA GLU A 145 2.11 -22.61 -3.60
C GLU A 145 1.01 -21.55 -3.67
N VAL A 146 0.99 -20.76 -4.76
CA VAL A 146 -0.08 -19.77 -5.00
C VAL A 146 -1.43 -20.46 -5.18
N LYS A 147 -1.44 -21.61 -5.86
CA LYS A 147 -2.66 -22.41 -6.01
C LYS A 147 -3.17 -22.92 -4.66
N ALA A 148 -2.26 -23.45 -3.83
CA ALA A 148 -2.61 -23.94 -2.50
C ALA A 148 -3.18 -22.82 -1.61
N GLU A 149 -2.57 -21.63 -1.64
CA GLU A 149 -3.06 -20.48 -0.89
C GLU A 149 -4.43 -20.01 -1.39
N ALA A 150 -4.64 -19.95 -2.72
CA ALA A 150 -5.96 -19.67 -3.28
C ALA A 150 -7.01 -20.69 -2.80
N TRP A 151 -6.66 -21.98 -2.80
CA TRP A 151 -7.57 -23.04 -2.39
C TRP A 151 -7.98 -22.91 -0.93
N LYS A 152 -7.03 -22.67 -0.03
CA LYS A 152 -7.28 -22.41 1.39
C LYS A 152 -8.28 -21.27 1.63
N HIS A 153 -8.18 -20.17 0.89
CA HIS A 153 -9.13 -19.06 1.02
C HIS A 153 -10.50 -19.36 0.41
N PHE A 154 -10.54 -20.15 -0.68
CA PHE A 154 -11.79 -20.63 -1.24
C PHE A 154 -12.52 -21.56 -0.26
N GLU A 155 -11.84 -22.54 0.33
CA GLU A 155 -12.43 -23.45 1.32
C GLU A 155 -12.95 -22.71 2.54
N ALA A 156 -12.25 -21.65 3.00
CA ALA A 156 -12.73 -20.82 4.10
C ALA A 156 -14.02 -20.06 3.74
N LEU A 157 -14.13 -19.53 2.52
CA LEU A 157 -15.35 -18.89 2.03
C LEU A 157 -16.50 -19.90 1.85
N GLU A 158 -16.21 -21.07 1.31
CA GLU A 158 -17.18 -22.16 1.16
C GLU A 158 -17.70 -22.62 2.52
N MET A 159 -16.80 -22.86 3.48
CA MET A 159 -17.16 -23.25 4.84
C MET A 159 -18.05 -22.19 5.49
N LEU A 160 -17.68 -20.91 5.37
CA LEU A 160 -18.49 -19.82 5.89
C LEU A 160 -19.90 -19.85 5.29
N ASN A 161 -20.03 -19.98 3.96
CA ASN A 161 -21.33 -20.08 3.30
C ASN A 161 -22.15 -21.27 3.80
N ARG A 162 -21.52 -22.46 3.92
CA ARG A 162 -22.16 -23.68 4.42
C ARG A 162 -22.74 -23.52 5.83
N VAL A 163 -22.04 -22.82 6.73
CA VAL A 163 -22.48 -22.67 8.13
C VAL A 163 -23.43 -21.49 8.36
N THR A 164 -23.35 -20.43 7.57
CA THR A 164 -24.27 -19.28 7.69
C THR A 164 -25.56 -19.46 6.89
N GLY A 165 -25.60 -20.46 6.01
CA GLY A 165 -26.74 -20.77 5.16
C GLY A 165 -26.78 -19.91 3.91
N SER A 166 -26.99 -20.55 2.76
CA SER A 166 -27.62 -19.92 1.60
C SER A 166 -29.10 -20.28 1.67
N VAL A 167 -30.00 -19.30 1.51
CA VAL A 167 -31.39 -19.61 1.13
C VAL A 167 -31.30 -20.11 -0.31
N VAL A 168 -31.10 -21.42 -0.48
CA VAL A 168 -31.22 -22.09 -1.77
C VAL A 168 -32.69 -22.32 -2.05
#